data_AF-A0A4Y9SC09-F1
#
_entry.id   AF-A0A4Y9SC09-F1
#
_cell.length_a   1.000
_cell.length_b   1.000
_cell.length_c   1.000
_cell.angle_alpha   90.00
_cell.angle_beta   90.00
_cell.angle_gamma   90.00
#
_symmetry.space_group_name_H-M   'P 1'
#
loop_
_entity.id
_entity.type
_entity.pdbx_description
1 polymer ?
#
loop_
_entity_poly.entity_id
_entity_poly.type
_entity_poly.pdbx_seq_one_letter_code
_entity_poly.pdbx_strand_id
1 'polypeptide(L)'
;MRIRLLAVTLLCLASGTASATAEPSTLKQRSLGIRAEEAQRRTAEAAVHQKEQADRNHLAALRTQIRIGVKACGQDDIRVGGVLPDGSEDAGHIRVNFTVYCPGNIGVRGADNDFQGDGYSCVGSDMVQVRIPCEAKQARVVLDSVSRPK
;
A
#
# COMPACT_ATOMS: atom_id res chain seq x y z
N MET A 1 95.00 -26.68 -36.05
CA MET A 1 93.70 -26.96 -35.37
C MET A 1 92.84 -25.71 -35.55
N ARG A 2 91.85 -25.68 -36.46
CA ARG A 2 90.44 -26.13 -36.28
C ARG A 2 89.78 -25.34 -35.12
N ILE A 3 88.74 -24.50 -35.26
CA ILE A 3 87.44 -24.59 -35.95
C ILE A 3 86.76 -23.19 -35.87
N ARG A 4 86.43 -22.56 -37.01
CA ARG A 4 85.10 -22.29 -37.63
C ARG A 4 84.18 -21.22 -36.97
N LEU A 5 83.88 -20.23 -37.82
CA LEU A 5 82.72 -19.32 -37.86
C LEU A 5 81.34 -20.03 -37.84
N LEU A 6 80.28 -19.22 -37.63
CA LEU A 6 78.82 -19.38 -37.86
C LEU A 6 78.00 -19.62 -36.58
N ALA A 7 76.80 -19.08 -36.35
CA ALA A 7 75.89 -18.25 -37.13
C ALA A 7 74.83 -17.60 -36.21
N VAL A 8 74.20 -16.55 -36.73
CA VAL A 8 73.00 -15.85 -36.24
C VAL A 8 71.75 -16.73 -36.39
N THR A 9 70.89 -16.81 -35.38
CA THR A 9 69.47 -17.24 -35.51
C THR A 9 68.68 -16.70 -34.29
N LEU A 10 67.96 -15.59 -34.40
CA LEU A 10 66.55 -15.39 -34.80
C LEU A 10 65.49 -15.91 -33.80
N LEU A 11 64.84 -14.92 -33.15
CA LEU A 11 63.43 -14.82 -32.70
C LEU A 11 62.56 -16.09 -32.61
N CYS A 12 61.91 -16.27 -31.45
CA CYS A 12 60.50 -16.63 -31.40
C CYS A 12 59.85 -16.15 -30.09
N LEU A 13 59.07 -15.09 -30.19
CA LEU A 13 58.05 -14.67 -29.22
C LEU A 13 56.98 -15.77 -29.14
N ALA A 14 56.77 -16.36 -27.96
CA ALA A 14 55.58 -17.14 -27.69
C ALA A 14 54.46 -16.22 -27.21
N SER A 15 53.73 -15.66 -28.16
CA SER A 15 52.45 -14.98 -27.96
C SER A 15 51.38 -16.02 -27.63
N GLY A 16 51.19 -16.33 -26.35
CA GLY A 16 50.04 -17.08 -25.86
C GLY A 16 48.80 -16.18 -25.81
N THR A 17 48.10 -16.05 -26.93
CA THR A 17 46.76 -15.46 -26.97
C THR A 17 45.77 -16.45 -26.36
N ALA A 18 45.40 -16.23 -25.09
CA ALA A 18 44.27 -16.91 -24.48
C ALA A 18 43.00 -16.44 -25.19
N SER A 19 42.53 -17.31 -26.09
CA SER A 19 41.32 -17.16 -26.88
C SER A 19 40.10 -16.99 -25.95
N ALA A 20 39.57 -15.77 -25.90
CA ALA A 20 38.30 -15.46 -25.24
C ALA A 20 37.13 -16.03 -26.06
N THR A 21 36.95 -17.35 -26.01
CA THR A 21 35.72 -18.02 -26.45
C THR A 21 34.83 -18.22 -25.24
N ALA A 22 34.19 -17.13 -24.79
CA ALA A 22 33.03 -17.27 -23.91
C ALA A 22 31.93 -18.00 -24.70
N GLU A 23 31.73 -19.27 -24.38
CA GLU A 23 30.87 -20.19 -25.11
C GLU A 23 29.44 -19.64 -25.26
N PRO A 24 28.79 -19.81 -26.44
CA PRO A 24 27.42 -19.35 -26.70
C PRO A 24 26.36 -19.98 -25.75
N SER A 25 26.70 -21.05 -25.04
CA SER A 25 25.91 -21.66 -23.97
C SER A 25 25.72 -20.74 -22.75
N THR A 26 26.77 -20.02 -22.34
CA THR A 26 26.74 -19.16 -21.14
C THR A 26 25.91 -17.89 -21.33
N LEU A 27 25.93 -17.29 -22.52
CA LEU A 27 25.07 -16.16 -22.88
C LEU A 27 23.59 -16.57 -22.98
N LYS A 28 23.31 -17.77 -23.52
CA LYS A 28 21.95 -18.31 -23.60
C LYS A 28 21.41 -18.63 -22.20
N GLN A 29 22.22 -19.24 -21.32
CA GLN A 29 21.86 -19.47 -19.92
C GLN A 29 21.65 -18.18 -19.12
N ARG A 30 22.50 -17.15 -19.31
CA ARG A 30 22.30 -15.83 -18.67
C ARG A 30 21.04 -15.15 -19.16
N SER A 31 20.73 -15.21 -20.46
CA SER A 31 19.50 -14.63 -21.02
C SER A 31 18.22 -15.34 -20.54
N LEU A 32 18.29 -16.65 -20.30
CA LEU A 32 17.19 -17.43 -19.72
C LEU A 32 17.02 -17.15 -18.22
N GLY A 33 18.12 -16.96 -17.48
CA GLY A 33 18.10 -16.53 -16.08
C GLY A 33 17.44 -15.17 -15.88
N ILE A 34 17.85 -14.17 -16.67
CA ILE A 34 17.27 -12.81 -16.63
C ILE A 34 15.77 -12.83 -16.97
N ARG A 35 15.36 -13.62 -17.98
CA ARG A 35 13.93 -13.75 -18.35
C ARG A 35 13.10 -14.46 -17.28
N ALA A 36 13.66 -15.46 -16.59
CA ALA A 36 12.97 -16.14 -15.50
C ALA A 36 12.80 -15.22 -14.27
N GLU A 37 13.82 -14.43 -13.96
CA GLU A 37 13.81 -13.48 -12.85
C GLU A 37 12.83 -12.31 -13.14
N GLU A 38 12.80 -11.81 -14.37
CA GLU A 38 11.84 -10.79 -14.80
C GLU A 38 10.39 -11.33 -14.82
N ALA A 39 10.19 -12.60 -15.21
CA ALA A 39 8.88 -13.25 -15.14
C ALA A 39 8.41 -13.41 -13.68
N GLN A 40 9.28 -13.85 -12.77
CA GLN A 40 8.96 -13.95 -11.34
C GLN A 40 8.63 -12.59 -10.74
N ARG A 41 9.40 -11.56 -11.08
CA ARG A 41 9.15 -10.20 -10.61
C ARG A 41 7.80 -9.66 -11.11
N ARG A 42 7.46 -9.88 -12.40
CA ARG A 42 6.15 -9.50 -12.95
C ARG A 42 5.00 -10.26 -12.29
N THR A 43 5.18 -11.54 -11.95
CA THR A 43 4.15 -12.30 -11.21
C THR A 43 3.96 -11.81 -9.78
N ALA A 44 5.05 -11.41 -9.11
CA ALA A 44 4.99 -10.82 -7.78
C ALA A 44 4.32 -9.44 -7.81
N GLU A 45 4.69 -8.58 -8.76
CA GLU A 45 4.07 -7.27 -8.98
C GLU A 45 2.57 -7.43 -9.30
N ALA A 46 2.20 -8.39 -10.16
CA ALA A 46 0.80 -8.67 -10.46
C ALA A 46 0.01 -9.17 -9.24
N ALA A 47 0.61 -10.01 -8.39
CA ALA A 47 -0.02 -10.49 -7.17
C ALA A 47 -0.25 -9.35 -6.15
N VAL A 48 0.71 -8.43 -6.02
CA VAL A 48 0.58 -7.23 -5.18
C VAL A 48 -0.55 -6.34 -5.70
N HIS A 49 -0.58 -6.05 -7.00
CA HIS A 49 -1.63 -5.23 -7.59
C HIS A 49 -3.03 -5.85 -7.44
N GLN A 50 -3.16 -7.17 -7.59
CA GLN A 50 -4.42 -7.87 -7.36
C GLN A 50 -4.88 -7.72 -5.91
N LYS A 51 -3.96 -7.88 -4.95
CA LYS A 51 -4.26 -7.71 -3.52
C LYS A 51 -4.69 -6.28 -3.20
N GLU A 52 -3.96 -5.28 -3.71
CA GLU A 52 -4.32 -3.87 -3.52
C GLU A 52 -5.69 -3.52 -4.13
N GLN A 53 -5.99 -4.04 -5.32
CA GLN A 53 -7.28 -3.82 -5.95
C GLN A 53 -8.41 -4.48 -5.16
N ALA A 54 -8.20 -5.70 -4.65
CA ALA A 54 -9.16 -6.38 -3.80
C ALA A 54 -9.43 -5.61 -2.51
N ASP A 55 -8.39 -5.08 -1.85
CA ASP A 55 -8.53 -4.25 -0.65
C ASP A 55 -9.28 -2.95 -0.95
N ARG A 56 -8.95 -2.25 -2.05
CA ARG A 56 -9.70 -1.05 -2.48
C ARG A 56 -11.18 -1.34 -2.71
N ASN A 57 -11.49 -2.44 -3.39
CA ASN A 57 -12.88 -2.85 -3.65
C ASN A 57 -13.60 -3.19 -2.34
N HIS A 58 -12.93 -3.87 -1.42
CA HIS A 58 -13.46 -4.21 -0.11
C HIS A 58 -13.76 -2.96 0.73
N LEU A 59 -12.83 -2.00 0.82
CA LEU A 59 -13.02 -0.74 1.54
C LEU A 59 -14.12 0.13 0.92
N ALA A 60 -14.23 0.13 -0.41
CA ALA A 60 -15.32 0.82 -1.11
C ALA A 60 -16.68 0.19 -0.80
N ALA A 61 -16.77 -1.14 -0.73
CA ALA A 61 -17.98 -1.85 -0.33
C ALA A 61 -18.33 -1.55 1.15
N LEU A 62 -17.35 -1.60 2.05
CA LEU A 62 -17.53 -1.26 3.47
C LEU A 62 -18.08 0.14 3.66
N ARG A 63 -17.54 1.13 2.94
CA ARG A 63 -18.02 2.52 2.99
C ARG A 63 -19.54 2.64 2.78
N THR A 64 -20.11 1.82 1.91
CA THR A 64 -21.57 1.88 1.64
C THR A 64 -22.43 1.29 2.75
N GLN A 65 -21.82 0.52 3.65
CA GLN A 65 -22.52 -0.26 4.67
C GLN A 65 -22.28 0.28 6.09
N ILE A 66 -21.17 0.98 6.32
CA ILE A 66 -20.87 1.64 7.60
C ILE A 66 -21.98 2.63 7.94
N ARG A 67 -22.53 2.49 9.14
CA ARG A 67 -23.52 3.44 9.68
C ARG A 67 -22.81 4.40 10.59
N ILE A 68 -22.66 5.65 10.16
CA ILE A 68 -22.05 6.73 10.93
C ILE A 68 -23.11 7.74 11.37
N GLY A 69 -22.93 8.33 12.55
CA GLY A 69 -23.89 9.26 13.13
C GLY A 69 -23.29 10.10 14.24
N VAL A 70 -24.09 11.05 14.73
CA VAL A 70 -23.71 11.96 15.81
C VAL A 70 -24.44 11.55 17.09
N LYS A 71 -23.75 11.64 18.24
CA LYS A 71 -24.34 11.50 19.56
C LYS A 71 -23.90 12.64 20.48
N ALA A 72 -24.84 13.12 21.30
CA ALA A 72 -24.53 14.02 22.40
C ALA A 72 -24.10 13.18 23.62
N CYS A 73 -22.90 13.43 24.11
CA CYS A 73 -22.28 12.80 25.29
C CYS A 73 -22.22 13.72 26.50
N GLY A 74 -22.71 14.95 26.34
CA GLY A 74 -22.83 15.98 27.37
C GLY A 74 -23.53 17.19 26.78
N GLN A 75 -23.56 18.30 27.53
CA GLN A 75 -24.23 19.53 27.08
C GLN A 75 -23.58 20.11 25.81
N ASP A 76 -22.24 20.13 25.77
CA ASP A 76 -21.46 20.63 24.63
C ASP A 76 -20.51 19.56 24.04
N ASP A 77 -20.64 18.30 24.49
CA ASP A 77 -19.83 17.19 23.98
C ASP A 77 -20.60 16.44 22.89
N ILE A 78 -20.35 16.82 21.64
CA ILE A 78 -20.93 16.17 20.48
C ILE A 78 -19.85 15.29 19.85
N ARG A 79 -20.16 14.02 19.64
CA ARG A 79 -19.23 13.06 19.07
C ARG A 79 -19.81 12.34 17.87
N VAL A 80 -18.94 11.97 16.94
CA VAL A 80 -19.25 11.16 15.77
C VAL A 80 -18.71 9.76 16.01
N GLY A 81 -19.55 8.76 15.79
CA GLY A 81 -19.21 7.35 15.91
C GLY A 81 -20.00 6.55 14.89
N GLY A 82 -19.84 5.24 14.89
CA GLY A 82 -20.50 4.39 13.92
C GLY A 82 -20.37 2.91 14.19
N VAL A 83 -21.08 2.12 13.39
CA VAL A 83 -21.14 0.66 13.49
C VAL A 83 -20.64 0.06 12.18
N LEU A 84 -19.73 -0.92 12.28
CA LEU A 84 -19.34 -1.78 11.16
C LEU A 84 -20.48 -2.77 10.85
N PRO A 85 -20.68 -3.13 9.57
CA PRO A 85 -21.65 -4.19 9.24
C PRO A 85 -21.18 -5.55 9.77
N ASP A 86 -22.13 -6.41 10.11
CA ASP A 86 -21.86 -7.76 10.62
C ASP A 86 -20.94 -8.55 9.66
N GLY A 87 -19.98 -9.31 10.21
CA GLY A 87 -19.00 -10.07 9.41
C GLY A 87 -17.86 -9.22 8.84
N SER A 88 -17.74 -7.96 9.28
CA SER A 88 -16.62 -7.07 8.93
C SER A 88 -15.67 -6.83 10.10
N GLU A 89 -15.68 -7.68 11.12
CA GLU A 89 -14.73 -7.60 12.25
C GLU A 89 -13.26 -7.62 11.77
N ASP A 90 -13.00 -8.36 10.69
CA ASP A 90 -11.67 -8.48 10.06
C ASP A 90 -11.25 -7.23 9.26
N ALA A 91 -12.15 -6.25 9.08
CA ALA A 91 -11.79 -4.97 8.48
C ALA A 91 -10.74 -4.25 9.34
N GLY A 92 -10.65 -4.55 10.64
CA GLY A 92 -9.66 -4.01 11.57
C GLY A 92 -9.74 -2.50 11.72
N HIS A 93 -8.67 -1.92 12.26
CA HIS A 93 -8.52 -0.48 12.43
C HIS A 93 -8.47 0.22 11.06
N ILE A 94 -9.56 0.89 10.70
CA ILE A 94 -9.67 1.67 9.47
C ILE A 94 -9.71 3.16 9.80
N ARG A 95 -9.22 3.96 8.86
CA ARG A 95 -9.43 5.39 8.88
C ARG A 95 -10.70 5.74 8.12
N VAL A 96 -11.62 6.44 8.78
CA VAL A 96 -12.83 7.00 8.17
C VAL A 96 -12.75 8.53 8.16
N ASN A 97 -12.96 9.13 6.99
CA ASN A 97 -13.12 10.58 6.88
C ASN A 97 -14.62 10.86 6.65
N PHE A 98 -15.15 11.86 7.35
CA PHE A 98 -16.57 12.19 7.32
C PHE A 98 -16.79 13.70 7.35
N THR A 99 -17.98 14.11 6.91
CA THR A 99 -18.46 15.49 7.00
C THR A 99 -19.79 15.52 7.74
N VAL A 100 -19.88 16.38 8.75
CA VAL A 100 -21.10 16.64 9.52
C VAL A 100 -21.76 17.91 9.00
N TYR A 101 -23.00 17.79 8.54
CA TYR A 101 -23.81 18.90 8.06
C TYR A 101 -24.85 19.30 9.08
N CYS A 102 -24.85 20.58 9.43
CA CYS A 102 -25.96 21.23 10.14
C CYS A 102 -26.86 21.94 9.12
N PRO A 103 -28.17 22.07 9.38
CA PRO A 103 -29.06 22.85 8.53
C PRO A 103 -28.51 24.27 8.31
N GLY A 104 -28.48 24.72 7.05
CA GLY A 104 -28.03 26.06 6.67
C GLY A 104 -26.53 26.34 6.80
N ASN A 105 -25.70 25.34 7.11
CA ASN A 105 -24.26 25.52 7.33
C ASN A 105 -23.39 24.74 6.35
N ILE A 106 -22.14 25.19 6.21
CA ILE A 106 -21.09 24.44 5.50
C ILE A 106 -20.66 23.28 6.42
N GLY A 107 -20.54 22.08 5.85
CA GLY A 107 -20.24 20.88 6.62
C GLY A 107 -18.88 20.93 7.33
N VAL A 108 -18.83 20.40 8.54
CA VAL A 108 -17.62 20.26 9.36
C VAL A 108 -16.97 18.91 9.06
N ARG A 109 -15.73 18.93 8.57
CA ARG A 109 -14.97 17.71 8.28
C ARG A 109 -14.34 17.16 9.55
N GLY A 110 -14.32 15.85 9.66
CA GLY A 110 -13.65 15.10 10.72
C GLY A 110 -13.05 13.81 10.19
N ALA A 111 -12.20 13.19 11.00
CA ALA A 111 -11.63 11.89 10.70
C ALA A 111 -11.47 11.11 11.99
N ASP A 112 -11.81 9.82 11.93
CA ASP A 112 -11.40 8.83 12.92
C ASP A 112 -10.31 7.97 12.28
N ASN A 113 -9.14 7.93 12.91
CA ASN A 113 -7.99 7.19 12.38
C ASN A 113 -7.96 5.74 12.83
N ASP A 114 -8.80 5.39 13.80
CA ASP A 114 -8.78 4.11 14.49
C ASP A 114 -10.21 3.57 14.67
N PHE A 115 -11.01 3.68 13.61
CA PHE A 115 -12.43 3.35 13.68
C PHE A 115 -12.63 1.83 13.76
N GLN A 116 -13.14 1.38 14.90
CA GLN A 116 -13.45 -0.02 15.20
C GLN A 116 -14.92 -0.39 14.99
N GLY A 117 -15.81 0.61 14.91
CA GLY A 117 -17.23 0.35 14.71
C GLY A 117 -17.96 -0.18 15.94
N ASP A 118 -17.46 0.09 17.14
CA ASP A 118 -18.06 -0.32 18.42
C ASP A 118 -19.36 0.43 18.76
N GLY A 119 -19.81 1.29 17.85
CA GLY A 119 -21.09 1.98 17.90
C GLY A 119 -20.99 3.40 18.41
N TYR A 120 -21.92 3.75 19.30
CA TYR A 120 -22.16 5.12 19.74
C TYR A 120 -21.96 5.25 21.25
N SER A 121 -20.88 4.67 21.78
CA SER A 121 -20.56 4.80 23.20
C SER A 121 -19.88 6.14 23.49
N CYS A 122 -20.43 6.89 24.46
CA CYS A 122 -19.80 8.12 24.95
C CYS A 122 -18.55 7.86 25.81
N VAL A 123 -18.28 6.60 26.10
CA VAL A 123 -17.15 6.13 26.88
C VAL A 123 -16.28 5.28 25.95
N GLY A 124 -15.04 5.72 25.71
CA GLY A 124 -14.11 5.07 24.79
C GLY A 124 -13.42 6.05 23.83
N SER A 125 -12.53 5.51 23.01
CA SER A 125 -11.76 6.25 21.98
C SER A 125 -12.40 6.23 20.59
N ASP A 126 -13.40 5.37 20.35
CA ASP A 126 -13.96 5.10 19.01
C ASP A 126 -14.96 6.16 18.52
N MET A 127 -15.12 7.22 19.30
CA MET A 127 -15.94 8.37 18.94
C MET A 127 -15.09 9.63 18.90
N VAL A 128 -15.15 10.33 17.78
CA VAL A 128 -14.41 11.58 17.56
C VAL A 128 -15.27 12.77 17.98
N GLN A 129 -14.76 13.57 18.91
CA GLN A 129 -15.41 14.82 19.29
C GLN A 129 -15.37 15.83 18.13
N VAL A 130 -16.53 16.43 17.85
CA VAL A 130 -16.68 17.47 16.82
C VAL A 130 -17.40 18.67 17.40
N ARG A 131 -17.03 19.86 16.92
CA ARG A 131 -17.75 21.09 17.24
C ARG A 131 -18.64 21.45 16.06
N ILE A 132 -19.95 21.46 16.29
CA ILE A 132 -20.94 21.80 15.27
C ILE A 132 -21.86 22.91 15.79
N PRO A 133 -22.37 23.78 14.92
CA PRO A 133 -23.19 24.93 15.32
C PRO A 133 -24.67 24.58 15.56
N CYS A 134 -25.03 23.29 15.59
CA CYS A 134 -26.39 22.81 15.79
C CYS A 134 -26.45 21.66 16.81
N GLU A 135 -27.65 21.32 17.27
CA GLU A 135 -27.83 20.16 18.16
C GLU A 135 -27.54 18.84 17.42
N ALA A 136 -27.04 17.83 18.14
CA ALA A 136 -26.71 16.52 17.56
C ALA A 136 -27.88 15.89 16.77
N LYS A 137 -29.12 16.07 17.22
CA LYS A 137 -30.33 15.54 16.56
C LYS A 137 -30.63 16.17 15.19
N GLN A 138 -30.08 17.35 14.91
CA GLN A 138 -30.25 18.07 13.64
C GLN A 138 -29.11 17.78 12.67
N ALA A 139 -28.01 17.22 13.17
CA ALA A 139 -26.81 16.97 12.39
C ALA A 139 -26.98 15.73 11.51
N ARG A 140 -26.50 15.82 10.27
CA ARG A 140 -26.38 14.68 9.36
C ARG A 140 -24.91 14.40 9.11
N VAL A 141 -24.50 13.16 9.26
CA VAL A 141 -23.13 12.74 8.91
C VAL A 141 -23.12 12.10 7.53
N VAL A 142 -22.10 12.42 6.75
CA VAL A 142 -21.80 11.79 5.46
C VAL A 142 -20.40 11.20 5.55
N LEU A 143 -20.27 9.94 5.16
CA LEU A 143 -18.99 9.26 5.08
C LEU A 143 -18.31 9.58 3.74
N ASP A 144 -17.17 10.26 3.80
CA ASP A 144 -16.43 10.77 2.63
C ASP A 144 -15.46 9.74 2.06
N SER A 145 -14.79 8.96 2.90
CA SER A 145 -13.87 7.90 2.46
C SER A 145 -13.55 6.93 3.59
N VAL A 146 -13.18 5.71 3.21
CA VAL A 146 -12.62 4.67 4.09
C VAL A 146 -11.26 4.25 3.54
N SER A 147 -10.26 4.14 4.40
CA SER A 147 -8.88 3.80 4.01
C SER A 147 -8.16 3.03 5.11
N ARG A 148 -7.11 2.28 4.77
CA ARG A 148 -6.17 1.76 5.77
C ARG A 148 -5.33 2.90 6.37
N PRO A 149 -5.03 2.90 7.68
CA PRO A 149 -3.99 3.76 8.24
C PRO A 149 -2.65 3.45 7.57
N LYS A 150 -1.82 4.48 7.37
CA LYS A 150 -0.50 4.37 6.74
C LYS A 150 0.58 4.03 7.75
#